data_AF-A0A3D4BKV9-F1
#
_entry.id   AF-A0A3D4BKV9-F1
#
_cell.length_a   1.000
_cell.length_b   1.000
_cell.length_c   1.000
_cell.angle_alpha   90.00
_cell.angle_beta   90.00
_cell.angle_gamma   90.00
#
_symmetry.space_group_name_H-M   'P 1'
#
loop_
_entity.id
_entity.type
_entity.pdbx_description
1 polymer ?
#
loop_
_entity_poly.entity_id
_entity_poly.type
_entity_poly.pdbx_seq_one_letter_code
_entity_poly.pdbx_strand_id
1 'polypeptide(L)'
;MNEKKIALLKIFSIILKDRAKTEIQYQNISPEMLKFFSRKELIEIITHNCDGQFPQDYNLAEMENEELLQLIGDDFSIISYVMSKWSKEAAILPSKQEWFNSKFHSDSNTETTDNPLVPTKSETIEMDIDNSEQKNQEVVLDSKTASKKGIPEKTK
;
A
#
# COMPACT_ATOMS: atom_id res chain seq x y z
N MET A 1 -19.26 -6.74 11.76
CA MET A 1 -18.87 -6.34 10.39
C MET A 1 -19.78 -5.19 9.98
N ASN A 2 -19.28 -4.10 9.39
CA ASN A 2 -20.13 -2.94 9.08
C ASN A 2 -21.20 -3.31 8.01
N GLU A 3 -22.36 -2.64 8.03
CA GLU A 3 -23.48 -2.96 7.13
C GLU A 3 -23.10 -2.81 5.64
N LYS A 4 -22.27 -1.81 5.33
CA LYS A 4 -21.71 -1.55 4.00
C LYS A 4 -20.89 -2.74 3.47
N LYS A 5 -19.99 -3.33 4.27
CA LYS A 5 -19.17 -4.51 3.90
C LYS A 5 -20.06 -5.73 3.69
N ILE A 6 -21.09 -5.92 4.51
CA ILE A 6 -22.04 -7.03 4.35
C ILE A 6 -22.81 -6.89 3.03
N ALA A 7 -23.30 -5.69 2.70
CA ALA A 7 -23.98 -5.43 1.44
C ALA A 7 -23.07 -5.66 0.22
N LEU A 8 -21.83 -5.15 0.27
CA LEU A 8 -20.82 -5.40 -0.78
C LEU A 8 -20.54 -6.90 -0.96
N LEU A 9 -20.37 -7.65 0.13
CA LEU A 9 -20.15 -9.10 0.06
C LEU A 9 -21.31 -9.86 -0.60
N LYS A 10 -22.56 -9.42 -0.37
CA LYS A 10 -23.73 -10.00 -1.06
C LYS A 10 -23.66 -9.74 -2.57
N ILE A 11 -23.34 -8.51 -2.96
CA ILE A 11 -23.19 -8.11 -4.37
C ILE A 11 -22.06 -8.92 -5.01
N PHE A 12 -20.90 -9.02 -4.37
CA PHE A 12 -19.76 -9.79 -4.87
C PHE A 12 -20.09 -11.26 -5.03
N SER A 13 -20.82 -11.86 -4.08
CA SER A 13 -21.27 -13.26 -4.20
C SER A 13 -22.12 -13.49 -5.46
N ILE A 14 -23.01 -12.55 -5.79
CA ILE A 14 -23.83 -12.62 -7.02
C ILE A 14 -22.94 -12.51 -8.25
N ILE A 15 -22.06 -11.50 -8.32
CA ILE A 15 -21.16 -11.28 -9.45
C ILE A 15 -20.25 -12.48 -9.69
N LEU A 16 -19.63 -13.02 -8.63
CA LEU A 16 -18.78 -14.21 -8.72
C LEU A 16 -19.56 -15.43 -9.20
N LYS A 17 -20.78 -15.64 -8.69
CA LYS A 17 -21.65 -16.75 -9.10
C LYS A 17 -22.08 -16.65 -10.56
N ASP A 18 -22.39 -15.45 -11.02
CA ASP A 18 -22.82 -15.24 -12.41
C ASP A 18 -21.65 -15.39 -13.36
N ARG A 19 -20.46 -14.87 -13.00
CA ARG A 19 -19.25 -15.04 -13.80
C ARG A 19 -18.78 -16.48 -13.90
N ALA A 20 -19.00 -17.30 -12.86
CA ALA A 20 -18.70 -18.73 -12.89
C ALA A 20 -19.55 -19.52 -13.91
N LYS A 21 -20.69 -18.97 -14.36
CA LYS A 21 -21.59 -19.62 -15.33
C LYS A 21 -21.34 -19.15 -16.76
N THR A 22 -20.77 -17.96 -16.95
CA THR A 22 -20.58 -17.36 -18.27
C THR A 22 -19.20 -17.68 -18.81
N GLU A 23 -19.12 -18.06 -20.09
CA GLU A 23 -17.85 -18.12 -20.82
C GLU A 23 -17.23 -16.72 -20.88
N ILE A 24 -15.89 -16.64 -20.83
CA ILE A 24 -15.03 -15.48 -20.52
C ILE A 24 -15.32 -14.26 -21.42
N GLN A 25 -16.44 -13.57 -21.19
CA GLN A 25 -16.72 -12.28 -21.79
C GLN A 25 -16.45 -11.20 -20.75
N TYR A 26 -15.79 -10.13 -21.18
CA TYR A 26 -15.63 -8.91 -20.38
C TYR A 26 -17.03 -8.44 -19.99
N GLN A 27 -17.34 -8.56 -18.71
CA GLN A 27 -18.64 -8.17 -18.16
C GLN A 27 -18.64 -6.67 -17.89
N ASN A 28 -19.81 -6.06 -18.09
CA ASN A 28 -20.02 -4.65 -17.78
C ASN A 28 -19.94 -4.41 -16.27
N ILE A 29 -19.37 -3.28 -15.88
CA ILE A 29 -19.38 -2.81 -14.50
C ILE A 29 -20.80 -2.43 -14.06
N SER A 30 -21.18 -2.89 -12.87
CA SER A 30 -22.51 -2.60 -12.33
C SER A 30 -22.61 -1.15 -11.85
N PRO A 31 -23.57 -0.35 -12.33
CA PRO A 31 -23.75 1.03 -11.87
C PRO A 31 -24.13 1.12 -10.38
N GLU A 32 -24.65 0.01 -9.81
CA GLU A 32 -24.96 -0.07 -8.38
C GLU A 32 -23.71 0.10 -7.49
N MET A 33 -22.51 -0.14 -8.02
CA MET A 33 -21.25 0.06 -7.31
C MET A 33 -21.07 1.51 -6.82
N LEU A 34 -21.60 2.51 -7.52
CA LEU A 34 -21.50 3.93 -7.10
C LEU A 34 -22.09 4.21 -5.72
N LYS A 35 -23.07 3.41 -5.28
CA LYS A 35 -23.66 3.55 -3.93
C LYS A 35 -22.67 3.19 -2.82
N PHE A 36 -21.61 2.45 -3.14
CA PHE A 36 -20.67 1.91 -2.19
C PHE A 36 -19.31 2.60 -2.22
N PHE A 37 -18.99 3.41 -3.21
CA PHE A 37 -17.66 4.01 -3.33
C PHE A 37 -17.78 5.52 -3.44
N SER A 38 -17.00 6.21 -2.58
CA SER A 38 -16.76 7.63 -2.76
C SER A 38 -15.90 7.88 -4.00
N ARG A 39 -15.94 9.10 -4.54
CA ARG A 39 -15.06 9.54 -5.64
C ARG A 39 -13.59 9.19 -5.39
N LYS A 40 -13.11 9.43 -4.17
CA LYS A 40 -11.74 9.10 -3.76
C LYS A 40 -11.46 7.60 -3.90
N GLU A 41 -12.39 6.76 -3.45
CA GLU A 41 -12.24 5.30 -3.56
C GLU A 41 -12.27 4.84 -5.03
N LEU A 42 -13.08 5.44 -5.89
CA LEU A 42 -13.08 5.14 -7.34
C LEU A 42 -11.72 5.45 -7.97
N ILE A 43 -11.13 6.60 -7.66
CA ILE A 43 -9.78 6.97 -8.13
C ILE A 43 -8.72 6.01 -7.57
N GLU A 44 -8.82 5.63 -6.30
CA GLU A 44 -7.93 4.61 -5.70
C GLU A 44 -8.04 3.25 -6.41
N ILE A 45 -9.25 2.84 -6.83
CA ILE A 45 -9.45 1.59 -7.59
C ILE A 45 -8.79 1.69 -8.96
N ILE A 46 -9.00 2.80 -9.69
CA ILE A 46 -8.40 3.01 -11.02
C ILE A 46 -6.87 2.95 -10.93
N THR A 47 -6.29 3.69 -10.00
CA THR A 47 -4.83 3.73 -9.80
C THR A 47 -4.25 2.38 -9.37
N HIS A 48 -4.99 1.60 -8.58
CA HIS A 48 -4.62 0.23 -8.21
C HIS A 48 -4.59 -0.71 -9.43
N ASN A 49 -5.52 -0.57 -10.38
CA ASN A 49 -5.60 -1.45 -11.55
C ASN A 49 -4.54 -1.15 -12.61
N CYS A 50 -4.03 0.08 -12.64
CA CYS A 50 -2.99 0.50 -13.59
C CYS A 50 -1.56 0.36 -13.04
N ASP A 51 -1.35 -0.31 -11.90
CA ASP A 51 -0.04 -0.42 -11.22
C ASP A 51 0.68 0.93 -11.05
N GLY A 52 -0.07 2.02 -10.88
CA GLY A 52 0.45 3.38 -10.80
C GLY A 52 0.91 4.01 -12.14
N GLN A 53 0.87 3.27 -13.25
CA GLN A 53 1.16 3.73 -14.61
C GLN A 53 -0.16 4.14 -15.29
N PHE A 54 -0.69 5.30 -14.90
CA PHE A 54 -1.92 5.80 -15.48
C PHE A 54 -1.63 6.58 -16.77
N PRO A 55 -2.32 6.29 -17.90
CA PRO A 55 -2.13 7.05 -19.14
C PRO A 55 -2.40 8.53 -18.90
N GLN A 56 -1.48 9.39 -19.34
CA GLN A 56 -1.57 10.85 -19.18
C GLN A 56 -2.78 11.47 -19.89
N ASP A 57 -3.47 10.67 -20.71
CA ASP A 57 -4.60 11.08 -21.55
C ASP A 57 -5.91 11.27 -20.78
N TYR A 58 -6.00 10.77 -19.54
CA TYR A 58 -7.21 10.86 -18.72
C TYR A 58 -7.03 11.86 -17.58
N ASN A 59 -7.88 12.88 -17.55
CA ASN A 59 -7.95 13.81 -16.42
C ASN A 59 -9.00 13.34 -15.40
N LEU A 60 -8.58 12.50 -14.44
CA LEU A 60 -9.46 11.97 -13.38
C LEU A 60 -10.14 13.07 -12.54
N ALA A 61 -9.58 14.28 -12.50
CA ALA A 61 -10.16 15.39 -11.74
C ALA A 61 -11.43 15.94 -12.40
N GLU A 62 -11.50 15.89 -13.73
CA GLU A 62 -12.62 16.43 -14.53
C GLU A 62 -13.71 15.40 -14.82
N MET A 63 -13.43 14.10 -14.63
CA MET A 63 -14.40 13.02 -14.90
C MET A 63 -15.50 12.94 -13.83
N GLU A 64 -16.74 12.67 -14.21
CA GLU A 64 -17.83 12.35 -13.29
C GLU A 64 -17.70 10.95 -12.69
N ASN A 65 -18.42 10.67 -11.59
CA ASN A 65 -18.28 9.39 -10.89
C ASN A 65 -18.68 8.19 -11.77
N GLU A 66 -19.68 8.37 -12.62
CA GLU A 66 -20.12 7.39 -13.61
C GLU A 66 -19.02 7.10 -14.64
N GLU A 67 -18.31 8.13 -15.08
CA GLU A 67 -17.19 8.00 -16.03
C GLU A 67 -15.99 7.32 -15.36
N LEU A 68 -15.70 7.65 -14.10
CA LEU A 68 -14.69 6.96 -13.29
C LEU A 68 -15.05 5.47 -13.14
N LEU A 69 -16.32 5.14 -12.91
CA LEU A 69 -16.76 3.76 -12.82
C LEU A 69 -16.61 3.04 -14.16
N GLN A 70 -17.01 3.67 -15.27
CA GLN A 70 -16.82 3.09 -16.61
C GLN A 70 -15.35 2.84 -16.93
N LEU A 71 -14.46 3.72 -16.49
CA LEU A 71 -13.02 3.56 -16.65
C LEU A 71 -12.45 2.36 -15.88
N ILE A 72 -13.05 1.98 -14.75
CA ILE A 72 -12.71 0.73 -14.03
C ILE A 72 -13.09 -0.49 -14.87
N GLY A 73 -14.18 -0.42 -15.64
CA GLY A 73 -14.56 -1.36 -16.68
C GLY A 73 -15.18 -2.68 -16.21
N ASP A 74 -14.65 -3.28 -15.14
CA ASP A 74 -15.05 -4.61 -14.67
C ASP A 74 -15.26 -4.65 -13.15
N ASP A 75 -16.38 -5.23 -12.72
CA ASP A 75 -16.68 -5.48 -11.30
C ASP A 75 -15.57 -6.29 -10.59
N PHE A 76 -14.86 -7.17 -11.30
CA PHE A 76 -13.74 -7.92 -10.70
C PHE A 76 -12.57 -7.02 -10.32
N SER A 77 -12.37 -5.92 -11.03
CA SER A 77 -11.34 -4.93 -10.68
C SER A 77 -11.66 -4.29 -9.32
N ILE A 78 -12.95 -4.00 -9.07
CA ILE A 78 -13.42 -3.53 -7.77
C ILE A 78 -13.23 -4.61 -6.70
N ILE A 79 -13.64 -5.85 -6.98
CA ILE A 79 -13.49 -6.97 -6.04
C ILE A 79 -12.01 -7.16 -5.65
N SER A 80 -11.11 -7.15 -6.63
CA SER A 80 -9.67 -7.27 -6.43
C SER A 80 -9.13 -6.19 -5.49
N TYR A 81 -9.43 -4.91 -5.77
CA TYR A 81 -9.04 -3.80 -4.90
C TYR A 81 -9.59 -3.95 -3.48
N VAL A 82 -10.88 -4.26 -3.33
CA VAL A 82 -11.53 -4.35 -2.01
C VAL A 82 -10.95 -5.49 -1.19
N MET A 83 -10.70 -6.65 -1.80
CA MET A 83 -10.08 -7.79 -1.12
C MET A 83 -8.62 -7.50 -0.75
N SER A 84 -7.86 -6.84 -1.64
CA SER A 84 -6.51 -6.36 -1.36
C SER A 84 -6.49 -5.41 -0.17
N LYS A 85 -7.43 -4.45 -0.11
CA LYS A 85 -7.56 -3.51 1.02
C LYS A 85 -7.92 -4.21 2.32
N TRP A 86 -8.95 -5.07 2.32
CA TRP A 86 -9.39 -5.75 3.54
C TRP A 86 -8.40 -6.79 4.06
N SER A 87 -7.64 -7.45 3.17
CA SER A 87 -6.59 -8.37 3.60
C SER A 87 -5.45 -7.64 4.31
N LYS A 88 -5.05 -6.44 3.84
CA LYS A 88 -4.10 -5.57 4.54
C LYS A 88 -4.64 -5.09 5.89
N GLU A 89 -5.92 -4.68 5.94
CA GLU A 89 -6.58 -4.31 7.21
C GLU A 89 -6.55 -5.47 8.23
N ALA A 90 -6.78 -6.70 7.77
CA ALA A 90 -6.76 -7.88 8.62
C ALA A 90 -5.35 -8.24 9.12
N ALA A 91 -4.31 -7.96 8.32
CA ALA A 91 -2.91 -8.23 8.68
C ALA A 91 -2.37 -7.30 9.78
N ILE A 92 -3.00 -6.14 10.00
CA ILE A 92 -2.61 -5.18 11.04
C ILE A 92 -3.18 -5.56 12.41
N LEU A 93 -4.16 -6.48 12.46
CA LEU A 93 -4.73 -6.94 13.72
C LEU A 93 -3.67 -7.74 14.50
N PRO A 94 -3.58 -7.55 15.83
CA PRO A 94 -2.64 -8.30 16.65
C PRO A 94 -2.87 -9.79 16.43
N SER A 95 -1.77 -10.52 16.26
CA SER A 95 -1.82 -11.96 16.21
C SER A 95 -2.52 -12.49 17.47
N LYS A 96 -3.08 -13.70 17.37
CA LYS A 96 -3.73 -14.36 18.50
C LYS A 96 -2.83 -14.32 19.74
N GLN A 97 -1.53 -14.56 19.58
CA GLN A 97 -0.56 -14.54 20.67
C GLN A 97 -0.37 -13.14 21.29
N GLU A 98 -0.22 -12.10 20.48
CA GLU A 98 -0.07 -10.71 20.96
C GLU A 98 -1.33 -10.24 21.70
N TRP A 99 -2.51 -10.64 21.23
CA TRP A 99 -3.77 -10.37 21.91
C TRP A 99 -3.85 -11.07 23.28
N PHE A 100 -3.44 -12.34 23.37
CA PHE A 100 -3.38 -13.05 24.65
C PHE A 100 -2.40 -12.36 25.61
N ASN A 101 -1.18 -12.05 25.16
CA ASN A 101 -0.17 -11.40 26.00
C ASN A 101 -0.65 -10.01 26.50
N SER A 102 -1.28 -9.20 25.65
CA SER A 102 -1.82 -7.89 26.03
C SER A 102 -2.95 -7.97 27.05
N LYS A 103 -3.74 -9.05 27.04
CA LYS A 103 -4.93 -9.17 27.89
C LYS A 103 -4.63 -9.73 29.28
N PHE A 104 -3.50 -10.41 29.45
CA PHE A 104 -3.14 -11.05 30.71
C PHE A 104 -1.92 -10.41 31.41
N HIS A 105 -1.18 -9.52 30.75
CA HIS A 105 -0.05 -8.80 31.37
C HIS A 105 -0.38 -7.35 31.79
N SER A 106 -1.62 -6.89 31.63
CA SER A 106 -2.02 -5.51 32.00
C SER A 106 -2.40 -5.35 33.48
N ASP A 107 -2.54 -6.43 34.25
CA ASP A 107 -3.10 -6.38 35.63
C ASP A 107 -2.11 -6.78 36.74
N SER A 108 -0.80 -6.81 36.45
CA SER A 108 0.21 -7.05 37.50
C SER A 108 1.29 -5.97 37.47
N ASN A 109 0.97 -4.78 37.99
CA ASN A 109 1.94 -3.88 38.61
C ASN A 109 1.22 -2.83 39.46
N THR A 110 0.77 -3.27 40.64
CA THR A 110 0.69 -2.41 41.83
C THR A 110 1.35 -3.16 42.98
N GLU A 111 2.68 -3.24 42.95
CA GLU A 111 3.46 -3.30 44.18
C GLU A 111 3.94 -1.89 44.48
N THR A 112 3.31 -1.26 45.47
CA THR A 112 3.88 -0.15 46.21
C THR A 112 3.93 -0.57 47.68
N THR A 113 4.83 0.06 48.43
CA THR A 113 5.01 0.09 49.91
C THR A 113 6.11 -0.88 50.41
N ASP A 114 7.23 -0.52 51.04
CA ASP A 114 7.86 0.75 51.40
C ASP A 114 9.25 0.47 52.02
N ASN A 115 10.11 1.51 52.08
CA ASN A 115 11.21 1.79 53.03
C ASN A 115 12.69 1.55 52.55
N PRO A 116 13.68 2.31 53.09
CA PRO A 116 13.98 3.69 52.71
C PRO A 116 15.49 3.96 52.43
N LEU A 117 15.73 5.12 51.82
CA LEU A 117 16.95 5.94 51.69
C LEU A 117 18.18 5.58 52.56
N VAL A 118 19.39 5.59 51.97
CA VAL A 118 20.54 6.48 52.33
C VAL A 118 21.72 6.28 51.33
N PRO A 119 22.50 7.34 51.00
CA PRO A 119 23.36 7.40 49.81
C PRO A 119 24.86 7.28 50.14
N THR A 120 25.67 6.77 49.21
CA THR A 120 27.14 6.91 49.27
C THR A 120 27.71 7.27 47.90
N LYS A 121 28.26 8.49 47.83
CA LYS A 121 29.07 9.02 46.74
C LYS A 121 30.35 8.19 46.54
N SER A 122 30.79 8.08 45.29
CA SER A 122 32.21 7.98 44.93
C SER A 122 32.41 8.67 43.57
N GLU A 123 32.94 9.88 43.64
CA GLU A 123 33.92 10.49 42.71
C GLU A 123 35.00 9.43 42.32
N THR A 124 35.67 9.40 41.15
CA THR A 124 36.22 10.49 40.35
C THR A 124 36.99 9.95 39.11
N ILE A 125 37.07 10.76 38.04
CA ILE A 125 38.11 10.87 36.97
C ILE A 125 38.22 9.73 35.94
N GLU A 126 38.52 9.92 34.65
CA GLU A 126 38.51 11.01 33.64
C GLU A 126 39.22 10.40 32.41
N MET A 127 38.86 10.87 31.19
CA MET A 127 39.70 10.89 29.95
C MET A 127 40.12 9.53 29.33
N ASP A 128 40.25 9.32 28.01
CA ASP A 128 40.71 10.11 26.85
C ASP A 128 39.82 9.75 25.62
N ILE A 129 39.33 10.64 24.75
CA ILE A 129 39.97 11.43 23.67
C ILE A 129 41.06 10.68 22.87
N ASP A 130 40.69 10.21 21.67
CA ASP A 130 41.33 10.48 20.37
C ASP A 130 40.87 9.38 19.38
N ASN A 131 40.82 9.52 18.06
CA ASN A 131 40.83 10.58 17.06
C ASN A 131 41.07 9.82 15.74
N SER A 132 40.71 10.45 14.61
CA SER A 132 41.35 10.26 13.30
C SER A 132 41.03 8.95 12.56
N GLU A 133 40.79 8.89 11.25
CA GLU A 133 40.50 9.82 10.16
C GLU A 133 40.35 8.96 8.90
N GLN A 134 39.69 9.54 7.88
CA GLN A 134 39.99 9.38 6.45
C GLN A 134 39.87 7.98 5.80
N LYS A 135 39.09 7.91 4.70
CA LYS A 135 39.63 8.24 3.37
C LYS A 135 38.57 8.08 2.26
N ASN A 136 38.26 9.21 1.61
CA ASN A 136 37.72 9.26 0.25
C ASN A 136 38.79 8.85 -0.77
N GLN A 137 38.40 8.19 -1.87
CA GLN A 137 38.98 8.30 -3.22
C GLN A 137 38.06 7.56 -4.21
N GLU A 138 37.37 8.25 -5.13
CA GLU A 138 37.84 8.73 -6.45
C GLU A 138 37.66 7.62 -7.51
N VAL A 139 36.57 7.65 -8.30
CA VAL A 139 36.50 8.16 -9.68
C VAL A 139 37.64 7.65 -10.58
N VAL A 140 37.31 6.74 -11.49
CA VAL A 140 38.03 6.58 -12.76
C VAL A 140 36.99 6.59 -13.89
N LEU A 141 36.87 7.75 -14.51
CA LEU A 141 36.45 7.93 -15.90
C LEU A 141 37.69 7.74 -16.76
N ASP A 142 37.58 6.92 -17.81
CA ASP A 142 38.17 7.08 -19.14
C ASP A 142 38.05 5.72 -19.87
N SER A 143 37.76 5.61 -21.16
CA SER A 143 37.80 6.58 -22.24
C SER A 143 37.25 5.94 -23.53
N LYS A 144 36.91 6.79 -24.52
CA LYS A 144 37.11 6.58 -25.98
C LYS A 144 36.30 5.45 -26.67
N THR A 145 35.70 5.60 -27.85
CA THR A 145 35.80 6.60 -28.93
C THR A 145 34.71 6.32 -29.98
N ALA A 146 34.21 7.40 -30.61
CA ALA A 146 33.85 7.55 -32.02
C ALA A 146 33.10 6.42 -32.79
N SER A 147 31.98 6.74 -33.44
CA SER A 147 32.02 7.24 -34.84
C SER A 147 30.62 7.54 -35.39
N LYS A 148 30.57 8.61 -36.19
CA LYS A 148 29.41 9.09 -36.96
C LYS A 148 29.19 8.23 -38.22
N LYS A 149 27.94 8.33 -38.71
CA LYS A 149 27.53 8.52 -40.13
C LYS A 149 27.09 7.26 -40.91
N GLY A 150 25.87 7.32 -41.47
CA GLY A 150 25.52 6.56 -42.67
C GLY A 150 24.04 6.20 -42.86
N ILE A 151 23.18 7.18 -43.13
CA ILE A 151 21.93 6.96 -43.90
C ILE A 151 22.24 7.36 -45.36
N PRO A 152 21.90 6.51 -46.34
CA PRO A 152 20.97 6.91 -47.42
C PRO A 152 19.99 5.76 -47.74
N GLU A 153 18.68 5.95 -47.81
CA GLU A 153 17.89 6.51 -48.93
C GLU A 153 18.20 5.92 -50.33
N LYS A 154 17.32 5.02 -50.79
CA LYS A 154 16.80 4.83 -52.18
C LYS A 154 15.45 4.10 -52.02
N THR A 155 14.28 4.69 -52.27
CA THR A 155 13.63 5.09 -53.54
C THR A 155 13.49 3.98 -54.58
N LYS A 156 12.21 3.67 -54.84
CA LYS A 156 11.56 2.99 -55.97
C LYS A 156 11.45 1.47 -55.95
#